data_AF-G5CVX7-F1
#
_entry.id   AF-G5CVX7-F1
#
_cell.length_a   1.000
_cell.length_b   1.000
_cell.length_c   1.000
_cell.angle_alpha   90.00
_cell.angle_beta   90.00
_cell.angle_gamma   90.00
#
_symmetry.space_group_name_H-M   'P 1'
#
loop_
_entity.id
_entity.type
_entity.pdbx_description
1 polymer ?
#
loop_
_entity_poly.entity_id
_entity_poly.type
_entity_poly.pdbx_seq_one_letter_code
_entity_poly.pdbx_strand_id
1 'polypeptide(L)'
;VITLNTNAGLYNQSDIVAHFKSSSFSVIDALQYKLDGTTSLTRKRGLKLATALSLNNKFVEGNHDSTISLTKRNMEASVATVAKVQCPVLKANFRQDLTGTMKPKPTISSSINLKYDFASSRLHSSAKGSVDHKLTLESFTSESFAPYLSMETATKSGITGSVLSQKYSGAISGEANSYLDMKSTRSSVKLEGTSKMDGIWNVEAKENFAGEVSMEHIYTVWEHSGKNHLQLRRGLSTNGEQSSKVTLELAPWMVSSLIQVHASQPCSFFKKASIDQLATLSASLKDQRASWKGEGHIQTVSLNHNMQLSNDPTEIRLDLASSLEGYMSFLKDTPLPVYDSSLWDILKLDVTTSADKKQYLNISGALVYTKSRTGFQFSIPVKETAEAFIIPRPDLQSLASSANLESDYIRLAKKTSMAPFALSLPSLPQVKFPRVEVSTEYSAPEQSTLPFFRVTAQEFQITLSPFTLPKKLALAGSVLDLNEVVNKIADFDLPSFTISEQNIKVPTLTFWLPAGIFVP
;
A
#
# COMPACT_ATOMS: atom_id res chain seq x y z
N VAL A 1 -9.94 55.90 20.64
CA VAL A 1 -8.55 56.33 20.33
C VAL A 1 -7.65 55.10 20.36
N ILE A 2 -6.80 54.94 19.35
CA ILE A 2 -5.76 53.91 19.29
C ILE A 2 -4.45 54.65 19.05
N THR A 3 -3.46 54.40 19.89
CA THR A 3 -2.09 54.92 19.72
C THR A 3 -1.22 53.79 19.19
N LEU A 4 -0.48 54.05 18.12
CA LEU A 4 0.44 53.09 17.52
C LEU A 4 1.86 53.61 17.71
N ASN A 5 2.76 52.77 18.21
CA ASN A 5 4.18 53.07 18.34
C ASN A 5 4.98 52.01 17.58
N THR A 6 5.73 52.46 16.58
CA THR A 6 6.58 51.61 15.74
C THR A 6 7.99 52.16 15.74
N ASN A 7 8.96 51.29 16.02
CA ASN A 7 10.39 51.59 16.04
C ASN A 7 11.11 50.53 15.20
N ALA A 8 11.96 50.97 14.27
CA ALA A 8 12.78 50.09 13.46
C ALA A 8 14.23 50.62 13.46
N GLY A 9 15.20 49.70 13.56
CA GLY A 9 16.62 50.03 13.58
C GLY A 9 17.45 48.99 12.86
N LEU A 10 18.53 49.44 12.20
CA LEU A 10 19.53 48.60 11.56
C LEU A 10 20.91 48.97 12.13
N TYR A 11 21.57 48.01 12.76
CA TYR A 11 22.86 48.18 13.40
C TYR A 11 23.90 47.34 12.68
N ASN A 12 25.01 47.96 12.29
CA ASN A 12 26.12 47.32 11.59
C ASN A 12 27.39 47.48 12.42
N GLN A 13 27.60 46.55 13.36
CA GLN A 13 28.79 46.51 14.22
C GLN A 13 29.61 45.25 13.92
N SER A 14 29.86 44.37 14.90
CA SER A 14 30.48 43.07 14.64
C SER A 14 29.56 42.09 13.92
N ASP A 15 28.25 42.21 14.18
CA ASP A 15 27.16 41.50 13.51
C ASP A 15 26.24 42.56 12.89
N ILE A 16 25.53 42.20 11.81
CA ILE A 16 24.44 43.03 11.29
C ILE A 16 23.17 42.62 12.02
N VAL A 17 22.52 43.56 12.71
CA VAL A 17 21.28 43.30 13.45
C VAL A 17 20.20 44.28 12.99
N ALA A 18 19.09 43.76 12.50
CA ALA A 18 17.87 44.55 12.28
C ALA A 18 16.87 44.25 13.40
N HIS A 19 16.28 45.30 13.95
CA HIS A 19 15.32 45.22 15.03
C HIS A 19 14.06 45.99 14.65
N PHE A 20 12.91 45.40 14.92
CA PHE A 20 11.61 45.96 14.65
C PHE A 20 10.72 45.76 15.88
N LYS A 21 10.13 46.84 16.38
CA LYS A 21 9.14 46.81 17.44
C LYS A 21 7.91 47.58 17.02
N SER A 22 6.74 47.00 17.15
CA SER A 22 5.48 47.69 16.97
C SER A 22 4.54 47.35 18.12
N SER A 23 3.84 48.33 18.64
CA SER A 23 2.87 48.14 19.71
C SER A 23 1.69 49.08 19.55
N SER A 24 0.54 48.66 20.06
CA SER A 24 -0.64 49.50 20.14
C SER A 24 -1.11 49.68 21.58
N PHE A 25 -1.68 50.85 21.84
CA PHE A 25 -2.36 51.16 23.07
C PHE A 25 -3.79 51.63 22.76
N SER A 26 -4.77 51.06 23.43
CA SER A 26 -6.18 51.42 23.27
C SER A 26 -6.98 51.06 24.52
N VAL A 27 -8.08 51.77 24.73
CA VAL A 27 -9.09 51.43 25.76
C VAL A 27 -9.80 50.10 25.48
N ILE A 28 -9.73 49.60 24.24
CA ILE A 28 -10.29 48.31 23.85
C ILE A 28 -9.16 47.27 23.87
N ASP A 29 -9.16 46.36 24.84
CA ASP A 29 -8.10 45.34 25.00
C ASP A 29 -7.85 44.50 23.73
N ALA A 30 -8.91 44.24 22.97
CA ALA A 30 -8.83 43.49 21.71
C ALA A 30 -7.85 44.12 20.71
N LEU A 31 -7.69 45.45 20.78
CA LEU A 31 -6.88 46.25 19.87
C LEU A 31 -5.46 46.47 20.39
N GLN A 32 -5.11 46.00 21.60
CA GLN A 32 -3.76 46.09 22.16
C GLN A 32 -2.89 44.93 21.65
N TYR A 33 -1.70 45.23 21.12
CA TYR A 33 -0.72 44.22 20.74
C TYR A 33 0.71 44.69 21.01
N LYS A 34 1.63 43.73 21.11
CA LYS A 34 3.08 43.94 21.07
C LYS A 34 3.68 42.98 20.05
N LEU A 35 4.48 43.51 19.13
CA LEU A 35 5.15 42.79 18.06
C LEU A 35 6.64 43.15 18.13
N ASP A 36 7.48 42.18 18.48
CA ASP A 36 8.93 42.34 18.56
C ASP A 36 9.60 41.38 17.57
N GLY A 37 10.36 41.91 16.63
CA GLY A 37 11.11 41.20 15.62
C GLY A 37 12.59 41.55 15.67
N THR A 38 13.47 40.57 15.57
CA THR A 38 14.93 40.75 15.49
C THR A 38 15.48 39.78 14.48
N THR A 39 16.32 40.25 13.57
CA THR A 39 17.13 39.38 12.70
C THR A 39 18.59 39.79 12.79
N SER A 40 19.49 38.81 12.85
CA SER A 40 20.92 39.02 13.01
C SER A 40 21.73 38.15 12.05
N LEU A 41 22.75 38.73 11.45
CA LEU A 41 23.73 38.07 10.59
C LEU A 41 25.12 38.16 11.24
N THR A 42 25.56 37.04 11.83
CA THR A 42 26.90 36.89 12.44
C THR A 42 27.91 36.39 11.41
N ARG A 43 29.12 36.97 11.41
CA ARG A 43 30.18 36.70 10.42
C ARG A 43 31.50 36.16 10.99
N LYS A 44 31.72 36.27 12.31
CA LYS A 44 33.05 36.05 12.95
C LYS A 44 33.57 34.61 12.95
N ARG A 45 32.72 33.58 12.83
CA ARG A 45 33.11 32.15 12.90
C ARG A 45 32.36 31.27 11.89
N GLY A 46 32.00 31.85 10.75
CA GLY A 46 31.05 31.29 9.78
C GLY A 46 29.90 32.27 9.53
N LEU A 47 28.98 31.90 8.64
CA LEU A 47 27.78 32.67 8.36
C LEU A 47 26.64 32.12 9.22
N LYS A 48 26.02 32.95 10.04
CA LYS A 48 24.83 32.56 10.81
C LYS A 48 23.77 33.63 10.66
N LEU A 49 22.62 33.25 10.11
CA LEU A 49 21.41 34.07 10.07
C LEU A 49 20.47 33.56 11.16
N ALA A 50 20.05 34.43 12.07
CA ALA A 50 19.08 34.08 13.11
C ALA A 50 17.97 35.13 13.15
N THR A 51 16.71 34.69 13.15
CA THR A 51 15.53 35.54 13.18
C THR A 51 14.63 35.11 14.33
N ALA A 52 14.14 36.07 15.10
CA ALA A 52 13.18 35.89 16.17
C ALA A 52 12.03 36.88 15.97
N LEU A 53 10.79 36.41 16.07
CA LEU A 53 9.58 37.22 15.96
C LEU A 53 8.61 36.80 17.05
N SER A 54 8.08 37.75 17.80
CA SER A 54 7.08 37.51 18.84
C SER A 54 5.90 38.46 18.70
N LEU A 55 4.69 37.93 18.81
CA LEU A 55 3.43 38.66 18.82
C LEU A 55 2.69 38.31 20.11
N ASN A 56 2.24 39.34 20.81
CA ASN A 56 1.40 39.21 21.98
C ASN A 56 0.14 40.08 21.81
N ASN A 57 -1.01 39.43 21.84
CA ASN A 57 -2.33 40.04 21.86
C ASN A 57 -3.26 39.16 22.70
N LYS A 58 -4.34 39.75 23.23
CA LYS A 58 -5.34 39.06 24.06
C LYS A 58 -5.90 37.77 23.46
N PHE A 59 -6.05 37.70 22.14
CA PHE A 59 -6.64 36.55 21.44
C PHE A 59 -5.62 35.69 20.71
N VAL A 60 -4.46 36.24 20.37
CA VAL A 60 -3.43 35.55 19.58
C VAL A 60 -2.05 35.88 20.15
N GLU A 61 -1.32 34.83 20.50
CA GLU A 61 0.08 34.89 20.92
C GLU A 61 0.90 34.04 19.94
N GLY A 62 2.10 34.45 19.60
CA GLY A 62 2.96 33.66 18.73
C GLY A 62 4.42 34.00 18.86
N ASN A 63 5.28 33.00 18.73
CA ASN A 63 6.73 33.13 18.69
C ASN A 63 7.26 32.34 17.50
N HIS A 64 8.23 32.88 16.81
CA HIS A 64 8.91 32.24 15.69
C HIS A 64 10.41 32.50 15.82
N ASP A 65 11.17 31.43 15.94
CA ASP A 65 12.63 31.45 15.98
C ASP A 65 13.14 30.62 14.79
N SER A 66 14.04 31.19 14.00
CA SER A 66 14.73 30.48 12.93
C SER A 66 16.22 30.76 12.95
N THR A 67 17.01 29.76 12.57
CA THR A 67 18.46 29.86 12.50
C THR A 67 18.95 29.05 11.32
N ILE A 68 19.84 29.64 10.52
CA ILE A 68 20.60 28.96 9.47
C ILE A 68 22.07 29.25 9.76
N SER A 69 22.87 28.20 9.95
CA SER A 69 24.29 28.31 10.23
C SER A 69 25.10 27.53 9.20
N LEU A 70 26.02 28.23 8.56
CA LEU A 70 27.02 27.69 7.65
C LEU A 70 28.40 27.87 8.27
N THR A 71 29.03 26.76 8.61
CA THR A 71 30.39 26.68 9.12
C THR A 71 31.28 25.97 8.11
N LYS A 72 32.61 26.04 8.27
CA LYS A 72 33.57 25.38 7.36
C LYS A 72 33.34 23.87 7.21
N ARG A 73 32.70 23.21 8.19
CA ARG A 73 32.53 21.75 8.25
C ARG A 73 31.07 21.28 8.24
N ASN A 74 30.09 22.18 8.36
CA ASN A 74 28.68 21.78 8.48
C ASN A 74 27.74 22.93 8.11
N MET A 75 26.55 22.51 7.69
CA MET A 75 25.37 23.34 7.53
C MET A 75 24.27 22.81 8.45
N GLU A 76 23.65 23.71 9.20
CA GLU A 76 22.58 23.43 10.16
C GLU A 76 21.47 24.46 9.98
N ALA A 77 20.23 24.02 10.02
CA ALA A 77 19.05 24.88 9.96
C ALA A 77 18.06 24.44 11.04
N SER A 78 17.41 25.40 11.69
CA SER A 78 16.33 25.15 12.63
C SER A 78 15.25 26.21 12.51
N VAL A 79 13.99 25.79 12.67
CA VAL A 79 12.82 26.66 12.76
C VAL A 79 11.95 26.13 13.89
N ALA A 80 11.51 27.01 14.79
CA ALA A 80 10.56 26.72 15.84
C ALA A 80 9.48 27.80 15.81
N THR A 81 8.24 27.41 15.54
CA THR A 81 7.09 28.30 15.53
C THR A 81 6.08 27.81 16.56
N VAL A 82 5.63 28.69 17.44
CA VAL A 82 4.53 28.44 18.37
C VAL A 82 3.49 29.51 18.13
N ALA A 83 2.23 29.12 17.96
CA ALA A 83 1.10 30.03 17.87
C ALA A 83 -0.02 29.53 18.79
N LYS A 84 -0.61 30.44 19.54
CA LYS A 84 -1.68 30.17 20.48
C LYS A 84 -2.83 31.12 20.21
N VAL A 85 -4.01 30.56 20.02
CA VAL A 85 -5.25 31.30 19.83
C VAL A 85 -6.13 31.05 21.04
N GLN A 86 -6.67 32.12 21.62
CA GLN A 86 -7.53 32.07 22.79
C GLN A 86 -8.74 32.98 22.59
N CYS A 87 -9.73 32.47 21.87
CA CYS A 87 -11.02 33.11 21.66
C CYS A 87 -12.09 32.49 22.58
N PRO A 88 -13.24 33.15 22.80
CA PRO A 88 -14.31 32.62 23.67
C PRO A 88 -14.83 31.23 23.25
N VAL A 89 -14.83 30.94 21.94
CA VAL A 89 -15.39 29.70 21.37
C VAL A 89 -14.30 28.70 20.96
N LEU A 90 -13.05 29.16 20.79
CA LEU A 90 -11.94 28.36 20.28
C LEU A 90 -10.65 28.66 21.04
N LYS A 91 -10.03 27.62 21.57
CA LYS A 91 -8.65 27.64 22.05
C LYS A 91 -7.83 26.71 21.17
N ALA A 92 -6.72 27.18 20.62
CA ALA A 92 -5.83 26.36 19.82
C ALA A 92 -4.37 26.64 20.15
N ASN A 93 -3.56 25.60 20.14
CA ASN A 93 -2.11 25.68 20.29
C ASN A 93 -1.49 24.94 19.11
N PHE A 94 -0.74 25.67 18.30
CA PHE A 94 0.05 25.16 17.19
C PHE A 94 1.52 25.27 17.56
N ARG A 95 2.27 24.20 17.31
CA ARG A 95 3.71 24.14 17.45
C ARG A 95 4.29 23.44 16.23
N GLN A 96 5.31 24.02 15.63
CA GLN A 96 6.06 23.46 14.54
C GLN A 96 7.54 23.55 14.88
N ASP A 97 8.24 22.43 14.78
CA ASP A 97 9.70 22.35 14.88
C ASP A 97 10.22 21.73 13.57
N LEU A 98 11.22 22.35 12.96
CA LEU A 98 11.92 21.84 11.78
C LEU A 98 13.42 21.95 12.05
N THR A 99 14.16 20.87 11.83
CA THR A 99 15.62 20.84 11.97
C THR A 99 16.25 20.15 10.79
N GLY A 100 17.37 20.67 10.30
CA GLY A 100 18.17 20.08 9.24
C GLY A 100 19.65 20.12 9.58
N THR A 101 20.37 19.02 9.39
CA THR A 101 21.82 18.95 9.64
C THR A 101 22.53 18.17 8.53
N MET A 102 23.70 18.63 8.10
CA MET A 102 24.51 17.99 7.05
C MET A 102 25.65 17.09 7.59
N LYS A 103 25.59 16.63 8.85
CA LYS A 103 26.76 16.11 9.57
C LYS A 103 26.55 14.71 10.15
N PRO A 104 27.56 13.81 10.05
CA PRO A 104 27.93 13.11 8.81
C PRO A 104 26.75 12.35 8.15
N LYS A 105 25.60 12.27 8.83
CA LYS A 105 24.33 11.76 8.34
C LYS A 105 23.42 12.95 8.03
N PRO A 106 23.27 13.38 6.76
CA PRO A 106 22.24 14.33 6.38
C PRO A 106 20.87 13.92 6.94
N THR A 107 20.27 14.78 7.75
CA THR A 107 18.97 14.53 8.38
C THR A 107 18.12 15.77 8.34
N ILE A 108 16.86 15.61 7.94
CA ILE A 108 15.80 16.61 8.04
C ILE A 108 14.69 16.02 8.92
N SER A 109 14.33 16.72 9.98
CA SER A 109 13.27 16.31 10.90
C SER A 109 12.25 17.43 11.04
N SER A 110 10.97 17.11 10.87
CA SER A 110 9.84 18.02 11.05
C SER A 110 8.87 17.44 12.07
N SER A 111 8.37 18.28 12.96
CA SER A 111 7.39 17.93 13.98
C SER A 111 6.33 19.01 14.06
N ILE A 112 5.07 18.64 13.89
CA ILE A 112 3.92 19.53 13.99
C ILE A 112 2.99 18.99 15.08
N ASN A 113 2.65 19.84 16.04
CA ASN A 113 1.64 19.58 17.05
C ASN A 113 0.56 20.65 16.97
N LEU A 114 -0.69 20.24 16.83
CA LEU A 114 -1.85 21.10 16.94
C LEU A 114 -2.76 20.52 18.01
N LYS A 115 -3.19 21.34 18.96
CA LYS A 115 -4.25 21.02 19.92
C LYS A 115 -5.33 22.07 19.80
N TYR A 116 -6.59 21.66 19.75
CA TYR A 116 -7.71 22.59 19.71
C TYR A 116 -8.83 22.16 20.66
N ASP A 117 -9.54 23.15 21.18
CA ASP A 117 -10.69 23.02 22.06
C ASP A 117 -11.73 24.04 21.61
N PHE A 118 -12.78 23.54 20.97
CA PHE A 118 -13.94 24.27 20.53
C PHE A 118 -15.12 23.97 21.46
N ALA A 119 -15.78 25.02 21.95
CA ALA A 119 -16.99 24.87 22.75
C ALA A 119 -17.93 26.04 22.48
N SER A 120 -19.16 25.73 22.05
CA SER A 120 -20.20 26.72 21.79
C SER A 120 -21.50 26.30 22.46
N SER A 121 -21.91 27.04 23.49
CA SER A 121 -23.21 26.87 24.13
C SER A 121 -24.37 27.15 23.16
N ARG A 122 -24.22 28.13 22.25
CA ARG A 122 -25.22 28.48 21.23
C ARG A 122 -25.48 27.35 20.23
N LEU A 123 -24.46 26.55 19.91
CA LEU A 123 -24.56 25.44 18.97
C LEU A 123 -24.79 24.09 19.67
N HIS A 124 -24.88 24.08 21.01
CA HIS A 124 -24.92 22.86 21.82
C HIS A 124 -23.87 21.83 21.39
N SER A 125 -22.66 22.32 21.09
CA SER A 125 -21.60 21.53 20.48
C SER A 125 -20.23 21.83 21.09
N SER A 126 -19.43 20.78 21.24
CA SER A 126 -18.05 20.86 21.68
C SER A 126 -17.18 19.86 20.92
N ALA A 127 -15.94 20.24 20.66
CA ALA A 127 -14.96 19.40 19.98
C ALA A 127 -13.55 19.71 20.50
N LYS A 128 -12.89 18.71 21.05
CA LYS A 128 -11.49 18.75 21.46
C LYS A 128 -10.70 17.77 20.62
N GLY A 129 -9.58 18.21 20.08
CA GLY A 129 -8.75 17.33 19.29
C GLY A 129 -7.29 17.72 19.29
N SER A 130 -6.49 16.79 18.79
CA SER A 130 -5.06 16.98 18.61
C SER A 130 -4.60 16.33 17.32
N VAL A 131 -3.61 16.94 16.68
CA VAL A 131 -2.90 16.41 15.52
C VAL A 131 -1.42 16.49 15.83
N ASP A 132 -0.77 15.34 15.80
CA ASP A 132 0.67 15.16 15.89
C ASP A 132 1.16 14.63 14.54
N HIS A 133 2.11 15.30 13.93
CA HIS A 133 2.76 14.84 12.71
C HIS A 133 4.27 14.92 12.87
N LYS A 134 4.96 13.85 12.45
CA LYS A 134 6.41 13.77 12.42
C LYS A 134 6.84 13.29 11.05
N LEU A 135 7.94 13.85 10.57
CA LEU A 135 8.64 13.44 9.36
C LEU A 135 10.13 13.43 9.66
N THR A 136 10.80 12.35 9.30
CA THR A 136 12.24 12.20 9.39
C THR A 136 12.75 11.73 8.03
N LEU A 137 13.70 12.46 7.46
CA LEU A 137 14.39 12.08 6.24
C LEU A 137 15.88 11.98 6.58
N GLU A 138 16.45 10.79 6.44
CA GLU A 138 17.87 10.52 6.68
C GLU A 138 18.49 9.99 5.38
N SER A 139 19.66 10.52 5.03
CA SER A 139 20.47 9.99 3.94
C SER A 139 21.92 9.85 4.42
N PHE A 140 22.65 8.88 3.85
CA PHE A 140 24.07 8.70 4.12
C PHE A 140 24.88 8.90 2.84
N THR A 141 25.82 9.86 2.85
CA THR A 141 26.66 10.17 1.68
C THR A 141 28.16 10.07 1.97
N SER A 142 28.88 9.60 0.95
CA SER A 142 30.33 9.66 0.66
C SER A 142 31.40 9.00 1.55
N GLU A 143 31.15 8.54 2.79
CA GLU A 143 32.22 7.93 3.62
C GLU A 143 31.99 6.47 4.08
N SER A 144 30.86 5.84 3.73
CA SER A 144 30.56 4.44 4.08
C SER A 144 30.34 3.58 2.83
N PHE A 145 30.68 2.29 2.94
CA PHE A 145 30.61 1.30 1.86
C PHE A 145 29.19 1.02 1.31
N ALA A 146 28.11 1.54 1.94
CA ALA A 146 26.72 1.34 1.48
C ALA A 146 25.86 2.62 1.69
N PRO A 147 25.60 3.43 0.64
CA PRO A 147 24.68 4.56 0.72
C PRO A 147 23.23 4.08 0.88
N TYR A 148 22.44 4.84 1.64
CA TYR A 148 21.00 4.61 1.79
C TYR A 148 20.23 5.93 1.92
N LEU A 149 18.92 5.83 1.70
CA LEU A 149 17.93 6.88 1.89
C LEU A 149 16.76 6.29 2.71
N SER A 150 16.43 6.92 3.83
CA SER A 150 15.31 6.56 4.70
C SER A 150 14.36 7.73 4.86
N MET A 151 13.07 7.49 4.72
CA MET A 151 12.00 8.46 4.97
C MET A 151 10.96 7.80 5.87
N GLU A 152 10.69 8.42 7.01
CA GLU A 152 9.72 7.97 7.99
C GLU A 152 8.73 9.10 8.26
N THR A 153 7.43 8.82 8.18
CA THR A 153 6.39 9.76 8.58
C THR A 153 5.38 9.09 9.49
N ALA A 154 4.97 9.81 10.52
CA ALA A 154 3.97 9.36 11.47
C ALA A 154 2.99 10.50 11.76
N THR A 155 1.70 10.24 11.58
CA THR A 155 0.61 11.16 11.88
C THR A 155 -0.33 10.51 12.87
N LYS A 156 -0.68 11.20 13.94
CA LYS A 156 -1.69 10.77 14.92
C LYS A 156 -2.65 11.93 15.12
N SER A 157 -3.93 11.68 14.86
CA SER A 157 -5.00 12.66 14.99
C SER A 157 -6.11 12.06 15.84
N GLY A 158 -6.68 12.87 16.72
CA GLY A 158 -7.79 12.47 17.58
C GLY A 158 -8.76 13.60 17.78
N ILE A 159 -10.04 13.26 17.85
CA ILE A 159 -11.14 14.18 18.18
C ILE A 159 -12.09 13.51 19.17
N THR A 160 -12.57 14.30 20.12
CA THR A 160 -13.65 13.94 21.05
C THR A 160 -14.59 15.12 21.14
N GLY A 161 -15.88 14.88 21.23
CA GLY A 161 -16.84 15.97 21.24
C GLY A 161 -18.23 15.56 21.62
N SER A 162 -19.14 16.53 21.56
CA SER A 162 -20.57 16.29 21.73
C SER A 162 -21.38 17.23 20.84
N VAL A 163 -22.51 16.76 20.33
CA VAL A 163 -23.52 17.56 19.63
C VAL A 163 -24.88 17.21 20.24
N LEU A 164 -25.65 18.21 20.71
CA LEU A 164 -26.96 17.96 21.34
C LEU A 164 -26.90 16.89 22.46
N SER A 165 -25.85 16.94 23.29
CA SER A 165 -25.56 15.95 24.36
C SER A 165 -25.15 14.55 23.88
N GLN A 166 -25.11 14.30 22.57
CA GLN A 166 -24.63 13.06 21.99
C GLN A 166 -23.12 13.09 21.83
N LYS A 167 -22.41 12.23 22.57
CA LYS A 167 -20.95 12.16 22.54
C LYS A 167 -20.45 11.37 21.34
N TYR A 168 -19.32 11.82 20.79
CA TYR A 168 -18.60 11.15 19.71
C TYR A 168 -17.10 11.25 19.93
N SER A 169 -16.37 10.30 19.38
CA SER A 169 -14.91 10.31 19.33
C SER A 169 -14.40 9.62 18.09
N GLY A 170 -13.25 10.03 17.60
CA GLY A 170 -12.55 9.33 16.53
C GLY A 170 -11.06 9.59 16.61
N ALA A 171 -10.29 8.64 16.11
CA ALA A 171 -8.85 8.79 16.00
C ALA A 171 -8.36 8.15 14.70
N ILE A 172 -7.37 8.78 14.06
CA ILE A 172 -6.70 8.28 12.87
C ILE A 172 -5.20 8.31 13.16
N SER A 173 -4.52 7.21 12.97
CA SER A 173 -3.06 7.14 12.98
C SER A 173 -2.55 6.56 11.67
N GLY A 174 -1.57 7.21 11.07
CA GLY A 174 -0.91 6.76 9.85
C GLY A 174 0.60 6.76 10.04
N GLU A 175 1.26 5.68 9.66
CA GLU A 175 2.72 5.56 9.63
C GLU A 175 3.11 5.14 8.21
N ALA A 176 4.09 5.81 7.61
CA ALA A 176 4.62 5.40 6.33
C ALA A 176 6.15 5.49 6.35
N ASN A 177 6.79 4.41 5.91
CA ASN A 177 8.23 4.26 5.92
C ASN A 177 8.70 3.86 4.53
N SER A 178 9.78 4.44 4.07
CA SER A 178 10.45 4.06 2.83
C SER A 178 11.95 4.03 3.06
N TYR A 179 12.57 2.94 2.65
CA TYR A 179 13.99 2.70 2.80
C TYR A 179 14.56 2.19 1.48
N LEU A 180 15.65 2.80 1.03
CA LEU A 180 16.32 2.47 -0.21
C LEU A 180 17.81 2.31 0.07
N ASP A 181 18.38 1.17 -0.27
CA ASP A 181 19.83 0.94 -0.29
C ASP A 181 20.28 0.28 -1.61
N MET A 182 21.54 -0.12 -1.70
CA MET A 182 22.10 -0.75 -2.90
C MET A 182 21.51 -2.15 -3.20
N LYS A 183 20.89 -2.82 -2.22
CA LYS A 183 20.44 -4.21 -2.34
C LYS A 183 18.93 -4.33 -2.48
N SER A 184 18.19 -3.42 -1.86
CA SER A 184 16.74 -3.51 -1.73
C SER A 184 16.06 -2.15 -1.62
N THR A 185 14.83 -2.10 -2.09
CA THR A 185 13.87 -1.02 -1.82
C THR A 185 12.75 -1.59 -0.97
N ARG A 186 12.47 -0.96 0.18
CA ARG A 186 11.41 -1.36 1.11
C ARG A 186 10.49 -0.19 1.37
N SER A 187 9.19 -0.44 1.34
CA SER A 187 8.18 0.57 1.70
C SER A 187 7.07 -0.07 2.51
N SER A 188 6.57 0.64 3.52
CA SER A 188 5.41 0.22 4.29
C SER A 188 4.51 1.40 4.64
N VAL A 189 3.22 1.12 4.74
CA VAL A 189 2.17 2.06 5.15
C VAL A 189 1.24 1.34 6.11
N LYS A 190 1.08 1.89 7.31
CA LYS A 190 0.13 1.43 8.31
C LYS A 190 -0.88 2.53 8.56
N LEU A 191 -2.17 2.22 8.50
CA LEU A 191 -3.26 3.14 8.78
C LEU A 191 -4.18 2.50 9.81
N GLU A 192 -4.51 3.21 10.89
CA GLU A 192 -5.51 2.79 11.85
C GLU A 192 -6.53 3.92 12.02
N GLY A 193 -7.81 3.57 12.04
CA GLY A 193 -8.92 4.50 12.18
C GLY A 193 -9.93 3.97 13.18
N THR A 194 -10.43 4.84 14.04
CA THR A 194 -11.50 4.54 14.99
C THR A 194 -12.56 5.63 14.93
N SER A 195 -13.82 5.24 15.05
CA SER A 195 -14.97 6.13 15.08
C SER A 195 -16.02 5.57 16.02
N LYS A 196 -16.44 6.37 16.99
CA LYS A 196 -17.40 5.99 18.02
C LYS A 196 -18.42 7.10 18.23
N MET A 197 -19.69 6.70 18.35
CA MET A 197 -20.79 7.56 18.74
C MET A 197 -21.59 6.82 19.80
N ASP A 198 -21.68 7.40 21.00
CA ASP A 198 -22.17 6.69 22.19
C ASP A 198 -23.58 6.10 21.98
N GLY A 199 -23.70 4.77 22.13
CA GLY A 199 -24.97 4.05 21.98
C GLY A 199 -25.50 3.91 20.55
N ILE A 200 -24.71 4.29 19.53
CA ILE A 200 -25.09 4.16 18.11
C ILE A 200 -24.10 3.29 17.34
N TRP A 201 -22.81 3.66 17.31
CA TRP A 201 -21.80 2.86 16.61
C TRP A 201 -20.44 2.85 17.30
N ASN A 202 -19.65 1.83 16.99
CA ASN A 202 -18.20 1.79 17.18
C ASN A 202 -17.58 1.09 15.98
N VAL A 203 -16.65 1.73 15.29
CA VAL A 203 -15.97 1.20 14.10
C VAL A 203 -14.48 1.38 14.28
N GLU A 204 -13.75 0.30 14.07
CA GLU A 204 -12.29 0.24 14.10
C GLU A 204 -11.83 -0.39 12.79
N ALA A 205 -10.85 0.21 12.14
CA ALA A 205 -10.25 -0.29 10.91
C ALA A 205 -8.73 -0.14 10.98
N LYS A 206 -8.01 -1.16 10.54
CA LYS A 206 -6.56 -1.21 10.47
C LYS A 206 -6.16 -1.75 9.10
N GLU A 207 -5.32 -1.01 8.42
CA GLU A 207 -4.70 -1.37 7.14
C GLU A 207 -3.18 -1.39 7.34
N ASN A 208 -2.54 -2.41 6.79
CA ASN A 208 -1.10 -2.52 6.74
C ASN A 208 -0.71 -2.96 5.33
N PHE A 209 0.16 -2.20 4.69
CA PHE A 209 0.73 -2.53 3.39
C PHE A 209 2.25 -2.49 3.54
N ALA A 210 2.93 -3.53 3.09
CA ALA A 210 4.39 -3.52 3.04
C ALA A 210 4.87 -4.22 1.76
N GLY A 211 5.97 -3.71 1.21
CA GLY A 211 6.60 -4.25 0.02
C GLY A 211 8.11 -4.15 0.09
N GLU A 212 8.77 -5.15 -0.47
CA GLU A 212 10.21 -5.22 -0.65
C GLU A 212 10.53 -5.69 -2.07
N VAL A 213 11.43 -4.97 -2.73
CA VAL A 213 11.96 -5.33 -4.05
C VAL A 213 13.48 -5.40 -3.94
N SER A 214 14.04 -6.55 -4.25
CA SER A 214 15.49 -6.80 -4.32
C SER A 214 15.82 -7.55 -5.61
N MET A 215 17.11 -7.82 -5.85
CA MET A 215 17.53 -8.68 -6.97
C MET A 215 17.10 -10.15 -6.76
N GLU A 216 16.85 -10.56 -5.53
CA GLU A 216 16.57 -11.96 -5.16
C GLU A 216 15.08 -12.25 -5.03
N HIS A 217 14.26 -11.25 -4.69
CA HIS A 217 12.81 -11.42 -4.61
C HIS A 217 12.02 -10.11 -4.69
N ILE A 218 10.74 -10.23 -5.04
CA ILE A 218 9.71 -9.23 -4.83
C ILE A 218 8.73 -9.80 -3.80
N TYR A 219 8.56 -9.11 -2.68
CA TYR A 219 7.63 -9.49 -1.62
C TYR A 219 6.65 -8.35 -1.39
N THR A 220 5.36 -8.65 -1.31
CA THR A 220 4.33 -7.68 -0.93
C THR A 220 3.31 -8.33 0.00
N VAL A 221 2.83 -7.57 0.97
CA VAL A 221 1.80 -7.98 1.91
C VAL A 221 0.80 -6.85 2.11
N TRP A 222 -0.48 -7.20 2.09
CA TRP A 222 -1.58 -6.35 2.53
C TRP A 222 -2.35 -7.08 3.63
N GLU A 223 -2.56 -6.41 4.75
CA GLU A 223 -3.34 -6.90 5.89
C GLU A 223 -4.41 -5.87 6.24
N HIS A 224 -5.63 -6.35 6.36
CA HIS A 224 -6.80 -5.61 6.80
C HIS A 224 -7.34 -6.24 8.08
N SER A 225 -7.75 -5.41 9.04
CA SER A 225 -8.54 -5.84 10.19
C SER A 225 -9.57 -4.77 10.52
N GLY A 226 -10.82 -5.17 10.71
CA GLY A 226 -11.90 -4.27 11.04
C GLY A 226 -12.81 -4.88 12.10
N LYS A 227 -13.28 -4.03 13.00
CA LYS A 227 -14.33 -4.38 13.96
C LYS A 227 -15.41 -3.32 13.87
N ASN A 228 -16.66 -3.73 13.83
CA ASN A 228 -17.77 -2.80 13.81
C ASN A 228 -18.87 -3.23 14.77
N HIS A 229 -19.52 -2.26 15.35
CA HIS A 229 -20.68 -2.41 16.20
C HIS A 229 -21.68 -1.33 15.79
N LEU A 230 -22.91 -1.73 15.52
CA LEU A 230 -24.00 -0.81 15.23
C LEU A 230 -25.21 -1.21 16.06
N GLN A 231 -25.80 -0.24 16.74
CA GLN A 231 -27.03 -0.38 17.50
C GLN A 231 -28.00 0.72 17.08
N LEU A 232 -29.06 0.34 16.35
CA LEU A 232 -30.14 1.24 15.99
C LEU A 232 -31.30 1.05 16.97
N ARG A 233 -31.92 2.16 17.40
CA ARG A 233 -33.04 2.17 18.37
C ARG A 233 -34.25 1.30 18.00
N ARG A 234 -34.35 0.81 16.75
CA ARG A 234 -35.44 -0.07 16.25
C ARG A 234 -35.11 -1.57 16.33
N GLY A 235 -34.20 -2.00 17.20
CA GLY A 235 -33.92 -3.43 17.47
C GLY A 235 -32.94 -4.10 16.50
N LEU A 236 -32.37 -3.35 15.54
CA LEU A 236 -31.24 -3.83 14.75
C LEU A 236 -29.95 -3.61 15.55
N SER A 237 -29.31 -4.70 15.93
CA SER A 237 -27.95 -4.70 16.45
C SER A 237 -27.11 -5.66 15.63
N THR A 238 -25.93 -5.22 15.24
CA THR A 238 -24.95 -6.05 14.52
C THR A 238 -23.56 -5.78 15.06
N ASN A 239 -22.79 -6.86 15.17
CA ASN A 239 -21.38 -6.85 15.53
C ASN A 239 -20.65 -7.53 14.39
N GLY A 240 -19.62 -6.89 13.86
CA GLY A 240 -18.82 -7.41 12.78
C GLY A 240 -17.35 -7.49 13.14
N GLU A 241 -16.71 -8.55 12.70
CA GLU A 241 -15.26 -8.69 12.68
C GLU A 241 -14.84 -9.13 11.27
N GLN A 242 -13.86 -8.44 10.71
CA GLN A 242 -13.33 -8.74 9.39
C GLN A 242 -11.81 -8.71 9.47
N SER A 243 -11.16 -9.64 8.80
CA SER A 243 -9.73 -9.63 8.59
C SER A 243 -9.40 -10.19 7.22
N SER A 244 -8.45 -9.58 6.53
CA SER A 244 -7.96 -10.10 5.26
C SER A 244 -6.45 -9.99 5.22
N LYS A 245 -5.80 -10.97 4.61
CA LYS A 245 -4.36 -10.99 4.43
C LYS A 245 -4.04 -11.50 3.04
N VAL A 246 -3.33 -10.70 2.26
CA VAL A 246 -2.84 -11.05 0.94
C VAL A 246 -1.33 -10.96 0.97
N THR A 247 -0.63 -12.04 0.62
CA THR A 247 0.81 -12.01 0.41
C THR A 247 1.13 -12.46 -1.01
N LEU A 248 2.11 -11.83 -1.62
CA LEU A 248 2.68 -12.22 -2.91
C LEU A 248 4.20 -12.18 -2.78
N GLU A 249 4.83 -13.29 -3.12
CA GLU A 249 6.27 -13.47 -3.14
C GLU A 249 6.68 -14.02 -4.50
N LEU A 250 7.63 -13.34 -5.14
CA LEU A 250 8.22 -13.72 -6.42
C LEU A 250 9.73 -13.82 -6.21
N ALA A 251 10.30 -14.98 -6.47
CA ALA A 251 11.75 -15.21 -6.48
C ALA A 251 12.14 -15.87 -7.81
N PRO A 252 13.43 -15.95 -8.17
CA PRO A 252 13.86 -16.73 -9.31
C PRO A 252 13.25 -18.13 -9.26
N TRP A 253 12.49 -18.49 -10.29
CA TRP A 253 11.87 -19.81 -10.46
C TRP A 253 10.78 -20.18 -9.46
N MET A 254 10.33 -19.25 -8.62
CA MET A 254 9.33 -19.49 -7.59
C MET A 254 8.32 -18.34 -7.49
N VAL A 255 7.04 -18.67 -7.47
CA VAL A 255 5.95 -17.75 -7.17
C VAL A 255 5.14 -18.34 -6.02
N SER A 256 4.85 -17.53 -5.01
CA SER A 256 3.96 -17.89 -3.92
C SER A 256 2.96 -16.77 -3.69
N SER A 257 1.68 -17.10 -3.59
CA SER A 257 0.65 -16.18 -3.17
C SER A 257 -0.32 -16.84 -2.18
N LEU A 258 -0.81 -16.02 -1.27
CA LEU A 258 -1.70 -16.42 -0.19
C LEU A 258 -2.77 -15.34 -0.07
N ILE A 259 -4.03 -15.77 -0.06
CA ILE A 259 -5.19 -14.91 0.18
C ILE A 259 -5.96 -15.54 1.33
N GLN A 260 -6.11 -14.79 2.41
CA GLN A 260 -6.92 -15.15 3.57
C GLN A 260 -7.99 -14.07 3.73
N VAL A 261 -9.24 -14.49 3.83
CA VAL A 261 -10.38 -13.61 4.09
C VAL A 261 -11.21 -14.24 5.18
N HIS A 262 -11.43 -13.50 6.25
CA HIS A 262 -12.37 -13.82 7.30
C HIS A 262 -13.32 -12.63 7.45
N ALA A 263 -14.62 -12.89 7.43
CA ALA A 263 -15.62 -11.88 7.75
C ALA A 263 -16.76 -12.54 8.52
N SER A 264 -17.15 -11.93 9.63
CA SER A 264 -18.25 -12.35 10.48
C SER A 264 -19.10 -11.12 10.77
N GLN A 265 -20.40 -11.22 10.55
CA GLN A 265 -21.33 -10.11 10.75
C GLN A 265 -22.69 -10.62 11.27
N PRO A 266 -22.74 -11.22 12.47
CA PRO A 266 -24.01 -11.54 13.10
C PRO A 266 -24.88 -10.29 13.30
N CYS A 267 -26.19 -10.46 13.18
CA CYS A 267 -27.16 -9.42 13.54
C CYS A 267 -28.38 -10.01 14.24
N SER A 268 -29.26 -9.15 14.75
CA SER A 268 -30.48 -9.59 15.45
C SER A 268 -31.40 -10.49 14.61
N PHE A 269 -31.35 -10.41 13.28
CA PHE A 269 -32.09 -11.29 12.35
C PHE A 269 -31.31 -12.56 11.95
N PHE A 270 -29.99 -12.45 11.81
CA PHE A 270 -29.11 -13.53 11.37
C PHE A 270 -28.12 -13.82 12.52
N LYS A 271 -28.51 -14.74 13.41
CA LYS A 271 -27.73 -15.09 14.61
C LYS A 271 -26.27 -15.45 14.33
N LYS A 272 -26.00 -16.01 13.15
CA LYS A 272 -24.65 -16.29 12.64
C LYS A 272 -24.59 -15.98 11.14
N ALA A 273 -23.55 -15.28 10.74
CA ALA A 273 -23.20 -15.00 9.36
C ALA A 273 -21.67 -14.83 9.31
N SER A 274 -20.96 -15.82 8.78
CA SER A 274 -19.50 -15.76 8.64
C SER A 274 -19.03 -16.42 7.35
N ILE A 275 -17.89 -15.96 6.86
CA ILE A 275 -17.20 -16.50 5.70
C ILE A 275 -15.70 -16.49 5.99
N ASP A 276 -15.10 -17.63 5.76
CA ASP A 276 -13.68 -17.93 5.88
C ASP A 276 -13.21 -18.46 4.53
N GLN A 277 -12.19 -17.86 3.94
CA GLN A 277 -11.60 -18.27 2.68
C GLN A 277 -10.08 -18.24 2.79
N LEU A 278 -9.46 -19.30 2.32
CA LEU A 278 -8.01 -19.46 2.25
C LEU A 278 -7.69 -19.99 0.85
N ALA A 279 -7.07 -19.16 0.02
CA ALA A 279 -6.53 -19.55 -1.27
C ALA A 279 -5.01 -19.44 -1.24
N THR A 280 -4.33 -20.47 -1.74
CA THR A 280 -2.88 -20.51 -1.86
C THR A 280 -2.50 -20.88 -3.28
N LEU A 281 -1.51 -20.21 -3.84
CA LEU A 281 -0.87 -20.61 -5.09
C LEU A 281 0.63 -20.67 -4.84
N SER A 282 1.25 -21.80 -5.11
CA SER A 282 2.72 -21.92 -5.10
C SER A 282 3.14 -22.62 -6.38
N ALA A 283 4.02 -21.99 -7.15
CA ALA A 283 4.53 -22.53 -8.39
C ALA A 283 6.05 -22.46 -8.38
N SER A 284 6.69 -23.58 -8.69
CA SER A 284 8.11 -23.72 -8.94
C SER A 284 8.35 -24.52 -10.22
N LEU A 285 9.61 -24.67 -10.63
CA LEU A 285 9.97 -25.48 -11.80
C LEU A 285 9.50 -26.94 -11.72
N LYS A 286 9.48 -27.51 -10.51
CA LYS A 286 9.13 -28.93 -10.30
C LYS A 286 7.72 -29.09 -9.76
N ASP A 287 7.32 -28.21 -8.86
CA ASP A 287 6.09 -28.37 -8.08
C ASP A 287 5.18 -27.16 -8.24
N GLN A 288 3.95 -27.42 -8.64
CA GLN A 288 2.89 -26.43 -8.74
C GLN A 288 1.72 -26.89 -7.87
N ARG A 289 1.16 -25.97 -7.09
CA ARG A 289 0.06 -26.27 -6.19
C ARG A 289 -0.85 -25.07 -6.08
N ALA A 290 -2.12 -25.27 -6.38
CA ALA A 290 -3.20 -24.36 -6.05
C ALA A 290 -4.07 -25.03 -4.99
N SER A 291 -4.40 -24.33 -3.92
CA SER A 291 -5.37 -24.82 -2.94
C SER A 291 -6.38 -23.74 -2.62
N TRP A 292 -7.63 -24.14 -2.42
CA TRP A 292 -8.72 -23.27 -2.05
C TRP A 292 -9.57 -23.98 -1.00
N LYS A 293 -9.55 -23.42 0.20
CA LYS A 293 -10.36 -23.84 1.33
C LYS A 293 -11.33 -22.72 1.66
N GLY A 294 -12.55 -23.06 1.99
CA GLY A 294 -13.50 -22.10 2.50
C GLY A 294 -14.51 -22.74 3.43
N GLU A 295 -15.01 -21.92 4.34
CA GLU A 295 -16.06 -22.24 5.30
C GLU A 295 -17.01 -21.05 5.31
N GLY A 296 -18.29 -21.31 5.13
CA GLY A 296 -19.33 -20.29 5.10
C GLY A 296 -20.45 -20.72 6.02
N HIS A 297 -20.93 -19.82 6.86
CA HIS A 297 -22.00 -20.12 7.79
C HIS A 297 -23.06 -19.03 7.77
N ILE A 298 -24.31 -19.39 7.47
CA ILE A 298 -25.46 -18.49 7.52
C ILE A 298 -26.57 -19.19 8.28
N GLN A 299 -26.99 -18.58 9.40
CA GLN A 299 -27.99 -19.11 10.33
C GLN A 299 -27.71 -20.54 10.80
N THR A 300 -28.34 -21.53 10.16
CA THR A 300 -28.24 -22.96 10.48
C THR A 300 -27.45 -23.74 9.45
N VAL A 301 -27.12 -23.11 8.32
CA VAL A 301 -26.41 -23.73 7.18
C VAL A 301 -24.93 -23.43 7.27
N SER A 302 -24.09 -24.46 7.25
CA SER A 302 -22.65 -24.40 7.10
C SER A 302 -22.23 -25.12 5.83
N LEU A 303 -21.40 -24.46 5.01
CA LEU A 303 -20.79 -25.01 3.81
C LEU A 303 -19.28 -24.93 3.96
N ASN A 304 -18.61 -26.07 3.90
CA ASN A 304 -17.16 -26.14 3.87
C ASN A 304 -16.72 -26.77 2.55
N HIS A 305 -15.64 -26.26 1.98
CA HIS A 305 -15.00 -26.84 0.80
C HIS A 305 -13.49 -26.79 0.94
N ASN A 306 -12.82 -27.76 0.33
CA ASN A 306 -11.38 -27.88 0.25
C ASN A 306 -11.04 -28.50 -1.10
N MET A 307 -10.44 -27.70 -1.97
CA MET A 307 -9.96 -28.11 -3.28
C MET A 307 -8.44 -27.92 -3.31
N GLN A 308 -7.72 -28.91 -3.80
CA GLN A 308 -6.29 -28.83 -4.02
C GLN A 308 -5.95 -29.42 -5.38
N LEU A 309 -5.30 -28.63 -6.22
CA LEU A 309 -4.70 -29.07 -7.47
C LEU A 309 -3.19 -29.02 -7.30
N SER A 310 -2.51 -30.16 -7.41
CA SER A 310 -1.06 -30.24 -7.44
C SER A 310 -0.57 -30.89 -8.73
N ASN A 311 0.60 -30.45 -9.18
CA ASN A 311 1.29 -30.95 -10.34
C ASN A 311 2.79 -31.00 -10.01
N ASP A 312 3.34 -32.21 -9.94
CA ASP A 312 4.75 -32.48 -9.69
C ASP A 312 5.33 -33.37 -10.81
N PRO A 313 6.63 -33.71 -10.86
CA PRO A 313 7.18 -34.50 -11.95
C PRO A 313 6.60 -35.93 -12.07
N THR A 314 5.92 -36.44 -11.05
CA THR A 314 5.42 -37.81 -10.95
C THR A 314 3.91 -37.92 -11.11
N GLU A 315 3.12 -36.93 -10.69
CA GLU A 315 1.66 -36.96 -10.78
C GLU A 315 1.02 -35.59 -10.93
N ILE A 316 -0.20 -35.59 -11.49
CA ILE A 316 -1.16 -34.49 -11.34
C ILE A 316 -2.26 -35.01 -10.41
N ARG A 317 -2.57 -34.26 -9.37
CA ARG A 317 -3.55 -34.67 -8.37
C ARG A 317 -4.55 -33.54 -8.11
N LEU A 318 -5.83 -33.89 -8.20
CA LEU A 318 -6.94 -33.02 -7.82
C LEU A 318 -7.68 -33.66 -6.65
N ASP A 319 -7.53 -33.10 -5.46
CA ASP A 319 -8.32 -33.46 -4.28
C ASP A 319 -9.49 -32.48 -4.12
N LEU A 320 -10.68 -33.02 -3.97
CA LEU A 320 -11.91 -32.27 -3.75
C LEU A 320 -12.61 -32.85 -2.52
N ALA A 321 -12.91 -32.00 -1.55
CA ALA A 321 -13.76 -32.34 -0.41
C ALA A 321 -14.71 -31.18 -0.15
N SER A 322 -15.97 -31.47 0.12
CA SER A 322 -16.98 -30.49 0.49
C SER A 322 -17.96 -31.11 1.48
N SER A 323 -18.39 -30.32 2.46
CA SER A 323 -19.42 -30.70 3.41
C SER A 323 -20.46 -29.62 3.53
N LEU A 324 -21.73 -30.00 3.48
CA LEU A 324 -22.87 -29.12 3.72
C LEU A 324 -23.64 -29.64 4.95
N GLU A 325 -23.79 -28.80 5.95
CA GLU A 325 -24.60 -29.05 7.15
C GLU A 325 -25.75 -28.04 7.21
N GLY A 326 -26.97 -28.48 7.50
CA GLY A 326 -28.09 -27.57 7.73
C GLY A 326 -29.45 -28.26 7.71
N TYR A 327 -30.51 -27.48 7.91
CA TYR A 327 -31.88 -27.94 7.68
C TYR A 327 -32.17 -27.94 6.18
N MET A 328 -32.31 -29.12 5.59
CA MET A 328 -32.49 -29.30 4.14
C MET A 328 -33.94 -29.56 3.76
N SER A 329 -34.90 -29.08 4.56
CA SER A 329 -36.34 -29.26 4.29
C SER A 329 -36.76 -28.72 2.91
N PHE A 330 -36.05 -27.70 2.40
CA PHE A 330 -36.26 -27.14 1.06
C PHE A 330 -36.10 -28.18 -0.07
N LEU A 331 -35.37 -29.29 0.15
CA LEU A 331 -35.25 -30.35 -0.88
C LEU A 331 -36.57 -31.07 -1.15
N LYS A 332 -37.57 -30.96 -0.24
CA LYS A 332 -38.94 -31.43 -0.48
C LYS A 332 -39.66 -30.59 -1.54
N ASP A 333 -39.28 -29.31 -1.62
CA ASP A 333 -39.88 -28.33 -2.52
C ASP A 333 -39.13 -28.22 -3.86
N THR A 334 -38.15 -29.12 -4.10
CA THR A 334 -37.37 -29.21 -5.35
C THR A 334 -37.79 -30.43 -6.18
N PRO A 335 -38.91 -30.34 -6.94
CA PRO A 335 -39.34 -31.43 -7.81
C PRO A 335 -38.36 -31.62 -8.96
N LEU A 336 -37.95 -32.85 -9.22
CA LEU A 336 -37.14 -33.18 -10.40
C LEU A 336 -38.06 -33.51 -11.59
N PRO A 337 -37.94 -32.81 -12.74
CA PRO A 337 -38.89 -32.91 -13.86
C PRO A 337 -39.09 -34.30 -14.45
N VAL A 338 -38.14 -35.22 -14.21
CA VAL A 338 -38.12 -36.56 -14.83
C VAL A 338 -38.80 -37.62 -13.96
N TYR A 339 -38.96 -37.38 -12.64
CA TYR A 339 -39.34 -38.43 -11.69
C TYR A 339 -40.62 -38.15 -10.90
N ASP A 340 -41.28 -37.00 -11.11
CA ASP A 340 -42.46 -36.57 -10.31
C ASP A 340 -42.25 -36.76 -8.79
N SER A 341 -41.00 -36.63 -8.36
CA SER A 341 -40.52 -36.89 -7.00
C SER A 341 -39.57 -35.78 -6.60
N SER A 342 -39.58 -35.42 -5.32
CA SER A 342 -38.63 -34.42 -4.81
C SER A 342 -37.24 -35.02 -4.65
N LEU A 343 -36.22 -34.16 -4.63
CA LEU A 343 -34.85 -34.59 -4.34
C LEU A 343 -34.73 -35.26 -2.96
N TRP A 344 -35.60 -34.87 -2.02
CA TRP A 344 -35.72 -35.49 -0.69
C TRP A 344 -36.18 -36.96 -0.77
N ASP A 345 -37.18 -37.25 -1.60
CA ASP A 345 -37.75 -38.59 -1.74
C ASP A 345 -36.81 -39.54 -2.47
N ILE A 346 -36.13 -39.04 -3.52
CA ILE A 346 -35.15 -39.83 -4.28
C ILE A 346 -33.98 -40.26 -3.41
N LEU A 347 -33.51 -39.38 -2.52
CA LEU A 347 -32.44 -39.67 -1.57
C LEU A 347 -32.91 -40.48 -0.34
N LYS A 348 -34.21 -40.81 -0.23
CA LYS A 348 -34.82 -41.50 0.91
C LYS A 348 -34.49 -40.86 2.26
N LEU A 349 -34.47 -39.52 2.30
CA LEU A 349 -34.17 -38.75 3.52
C LEU A 349 -35.30 -38.86 4.57
N ASP A 350 -36.50 -39.24 4.16
CA ASP A 350 -37.64 -39.57 5.02
C ASP A 350 -37.41 -40.82 5.89
N VAL A 351 -36.58 -41.77 5.43
CA VAL A 351 -36.26 -43.01 6.16
C VAL A 351 -35.05 -42.85 7.09
N THR A 352 -34.10 -41.98 6.72
CA THR A 352 -32.79 -41.86 7.38
C THR A 352 -32.68 -40.67 8.32
N THR A 353 -33.54 -39.65 8.15
CA THR A 353 -33.53 -38.42 8.95
C THR A 353 -34.93 -37.79 8.98
N SER A 354 -35.06 -36.59 9.56
CA SER A 354 -36.32 -35.83 9.58
C SER A 354 -36.05 -34.36 9.32
N ALA A 355 -37.07 -33.64 8.82
CA ALA A 355 -36.95 -32.22 8.48
C ALA A 355 -36.56 -31.33 9.69
N ASP A 356 -36.83 -31.79 10.91
CA ASP A 356 -36.53 -31.08 12.16
C ASP A 356 -35.13 -31.40 12.72
N LYS A 357 -34.34 -32.20 12.01
CA LYS A 357 -32.93 -32.48 12.32
C LYS A 357 -32.03 -31.83 11.28
N LYS A 358 -30.79 -31.55 11.66
CA LYS A 358 -29.76 -31.12 10.70
C LYS A 358 -29.33 -32.31 9.86
N GLN A 359 -29.22 -32.11 8.55
CA GLN A 359 -28.64 -33.05 7.60
C GLN A 359 -27.18 -32.71 7.35
N TYR A 360 -26.39 -33.74 7.04
CA TYR A 360 -24.97 -33.64 6.71
C TYR A 360 -24.73 -34.32 5.36
N LEU A 361 -24.21 -33.58 4.39
CA LEU A 361 -23.84 -34.08 3.08
C LEU A 361 -22.33 -33.88 2.90
N ASN A 362 -21.58 -34.98 2.80
CA ASN A 362 -20.14 -34.97 2.55
C ASN A 362 -19.87 -35.54 1.17
N ILE A 363 -19.14 -34.78 0.34
CA ILE A 363 -18.69 -35.21 -0.99
C ILE A 363 -17.18 -35.09 -0.98
N SER A 364 -16.49 -36.20 -1.21
CA SER A 364 -15.03 -36.21 -1.36
C SER A 364 -14.61 -37.09 -2.53
N GLY A 365 -13.63 -36.63 -3.30
CA GLY A 365 -13.04 -37.37 -4.40
C GLY A 365 -11.59 -36.94 -4.60
N ALA A 366 -10.78 -37.87 -5.08
CA ALA A 366 -9.43 -37.59 -5.53
C ALA A 366 -9.28 -38.12 -6.95
N LEU A 367 -8.82 -37.27 -7.86
CA LEU A 367 -8.39 -37.68 -9.18
C LEU A 367 -6.86 -37.64 -9.18
N VAL A 368 -6.25 -38.83 -9.21
CA VAL A 368 -4.80 -38.98 -9.28
C VAL A 368 -4.45 -39.44 -10.69
N TYR A 369 -3.58 -38.67 -11.32
CA TYR A 369 -3.01 -38.98 -12.62
C TYR A 369 -1.51 -39.19 -12.48
N THR A 370 -1.09 -40.45 -12.42
CA THR A 370 0.34 -40.80 -12.34
C THR A 370 0.99 -40.69 -13.71
N LYS A 371 2.03 -39.85 -13.83
CA LYS A 371 2.85 -39.68 -15.02
C LYS A 371 3.78 -40.89 -15.15
N SER A 372 3.48 -41.83 -16.06
CA SER A 372 4.37 -42.96 -16.35
C SER A 372 5.59 -42.50 -17.18
N ARG A 373 6.57 -43.39 -17.40
CA ARG A 373 7.69 -43.16 -18.35
C ARG A 373 7.42 -43.76 -19.75
N THR A 374 6.35 -44.53 -19.90
CA THR A 374 5.93 -45.20 -21.13
C THR A 374 4.53 -44.74 -21.48
N GLY A 375 4.43 -43.81 -22.42
CA GLY A 375 3.22 -43.05 -22.68
C GLY A 375 3.11 -42.51 -24.08
N PHE A 376 1.90 -42.10 -24.44
CA PHE A 376 1.65 -41.31 -25.62
C PHE A 376 2.16 -39.89 -25.41
N GLN A 377 3.25 -39.60 -26.10
CA GLN A 377 3.79 -38.25 -26.13
C GLN A 377 2.93 -37.38 -27.06
N PHE A 378 2.04 -36.57 -26.47
CA PHE A 378 1.35 -35.52 -27.19
C PHE A 378 2.24 -34.29 -27.25
N SER A 379 3.14 -34.31 -28.22
CA SER A 379 3.89 -33.10 -28.57
C SER A 379 2.95 -32.14 -29.27
N ILE A 380 3.01 -30.86 -28.90
CA ILE A 380 2.42 -29.83 -29.75
C ILE A 380 3.13 -29.97 -31.11
N PRO A 381 2.41 -30.11 -32.22
CA PRO A 381 3.06 -30.24 -33.53
C PRO A 381 3.80 -28.94 -33.81
N VAL A 382 5.13 -28.97 -33.75
CA VAL A 382 5.97 -27.81 -34.06
C VAL A 382 6.64 -28.05 -35.40
N LYS A 383 6.30 -27.23 -36.40
CA LYS A 383 7.05 -27.20 -37.65
C LYS A 383 8.16 -26.16 -37.53
N GLU A 384 9.39 -26.63 -37.45
CA GLU A 384 10.57 -25.78 -37.47
C GLU A 384 10.89 -25.32 -38.90
N THR A 385 11.08 -24.01 -39.06
CA THR A 385 11.59 -23.39 -40.29
C THR A 385 12.94 -22.73 -40.01
N ALA A 386 13.58 -22.16 -41.02
CA ALA A 386 14.83 -21.43 -40.84
C ALA A 386 14.72 -20.30 -39.80
N GLU A 387 13.55 -19.65 -39.69
CA GLU A 387 13.39 -18.41 -38.92
C GLU A 387 12.38 -18.51 -37.76
N ALA A 388 11.50 -19.50 -37.77
CA ALA A 388 10.40 -19.60 -36.80
C ALA A 388 9.95 -21.04 -36.54
N PHE A 389 9.27 -21.23 -35.42
CA PHE A 389 8.48 -22.40 -35.07
C PHE A 389 7.00 -22.11 -35.36
N ILE A 390 6.36 -22.98 -36.13
CA ILE A 390 4.95 -22.87 -36.48
C ILE A 390 4.19 -23.92 -35.66
N ILE A 391 3.24 -23.46 -34.85
CA ILE A 391 2.39 -24.27 -33.99
C ILE A 391 0.95 -24.20 -34.56
N PRO A 392 0.44 -25.27 -35.18
CA PRO A 392 -0.96 -25.34 -35.60
C PRO A 392 -1.90 -25.16 -34.40
N ARG A 393 -2.98 -24.39 -34.56
CA ARG A 393 -4.02 -24.30 -33.54
C ARG A 393 -4.73 -25.66 -33.43
N PRO A 394 -4.97 -26.19 -32.22
CA PRO A 394 -5.82 -27.37 -32.07
C PRO A 394 -7.24 -27.03 -32.54
N ASP A 395 -7.82 -27.86 -33.40
CA ASP A 395 -9.18 -27.67 -33.92
C ASP A 395 -10.21 -27.91 -32.79
N LEU A 396 -10.61 -26.83 -32.14
CA LEU A 396 -11.56 -26.79 -31.01
C LEU A 396 -12.95 -26.37 -31.50
N GLN A 397 -13.45 -27.02 -32.55
CA GLN A 397 -14.79 -26.75 -33.10
C GLN A 397 -15.95 -27.14 -32.16
N SER A 398 -15.72 -27.77 -30.99
CA SER A 398 -16.80 -28.21 -30.10
C SER A 398 -17.11 -27.31 -28.90
N LEU A 399 -16.38 -26.21 -28.64
CA LEU A 399 -16.51 -25.48 -27.36
C LEU A 399 -16.67 -23.96 -27.41
N ALA A 400 -16.65 -23.29 -28.55
CA ALA A 400 -17.09 -21.89 -28.64
C ALA A 400 -17.43 -21.49 -30.08
N SER A 401 -18.71 -21.21 -30.33
CA SER A 401 -19.14 -20.48 -31.51
C SER A 401 -18.82 -19.00 -31.36
N SER A 402 -18.31 -18.42 -32.45
CA SER A 402 -18.11 -16.98 -32.74
C SER A 402 -16.93 -16.24 -32.10
N ALA A 403 -15.80 -16.24 -32.83
CA ALA A 403 -15.01 -15.02 -33.10
C ALA A 403 -14.03 -15.31 -34.24
N ASN A 404 -14.14 -14.59 -35.36
CA ASN A 404 -13.16 -14.60 -36.45
C ASN A 404 -11.81 -14.10 -35.93
N LEU A 405 -10.84 -14.99 -35.77
CA LEU A 405 -9.42 -14.66 -35.63
C LEU A 405 -8.68 -15.23 -36.85
N GLU A 406 -8.08 -14.35 -37.65
CA GLU A 406 -7.51 -14.60 -38.99
C GLU A 406 -6.19 -15.40 -39.02
N SER A 407 -5.93 -16.36 -38.13
CA SER A 407 -4.80 -17.27 -38.30
C SER A 407 -4.98 -18.63 -37.62
N ASP A 408 -4.86 -19.68 -38.44
CA ASP A 408 -4.99 -21.10 -38.06
C ASP A 408 -3.76 -21.66 -37.32
N TYR A 409 -2.73 -20.83 -37.07
CA TYR A 409 -1.48 -21.22 -36.43
C TYR A 409 -0.85 -20.07 -35.63
N ILE A 410 -0.07 -20.43 -34.61
CA ILE A 410 0.78 -19.53 -33.83
C ILE A 410 2.20 -19.60 -34.42
N ARG A 411 2.79 -18.45 -34.75
CA ARG A 411 4.17 -18.35 -35.23
C ARG A 411 5.07 -17.80 -34.13
N LEU A 412 6.07 -18.57 -33.72
CA LEU A 412 7.05 -18.19 -32.70
C LEU A 412 8.43 -18.02 -33.36
N ALA A 413 8.98 -16.81 -33.41
CA ALA A 413 10.27 -16.58 -34.06
C ALA A 413 11.44 -17.15 -33.24
N LYS A 414 12.41 -17.78 -33.91
CA LYS A 414 13.64 -18.30 -33.28
C LYS A 414 14.49 -17.21 -32.66
N LYS A 415 14.43 -16.01 -33.22
CA LYS A 415 15.03 -14.81 -32.65
C LYS A 415 13.99 -13.72 -32.70
N THR A 416 13.64 -13.21 -31.54
CA THR A 416 12.81 -12.03 -31.41
C THR A 416 13.65 -10.94 -30.79
N SER A 417 13.52 -9.73 -31.29
CA SER A 417 14.16 -8.58 -30.68
C SER A 417 13.07 -7.69 -30.11
N MET A 418 13.12 -7.50 -28.79
CA MET A 418 12.29 -6.48 -28.17
C MET A 418 12.92 -5.12 -28.47
N ALA A 419 12.14 -4.24 -29.10
CA ALA A 419 12.59 -2.88 -29.35
C ALA A 419 12.89 -2.17 -28.01
N PRO A 420 13.91 -1.30 -27.96
CA PRO A 420 14.17 -0.51 -26.77
C PRO A 420 12.94 0.32 -26.43
N PHE A 421 12.58 0.34 -25.15
CA PHE A 421 11.46 1.15 -24.64
C PHE A 421 11.85 1.76 -23.30
N ALA A 422 11.14 2.81 -22.91
CA ALA A 422 11.38 3.50 -21.66
C ALA A 422 10.11 3.46 -20.80
N LEU A 423 10.26 2.99 -19.57
CA LEU A 423 9.19 2.98 -18.59
C LEU A 423 9.27 4.28 -17.79
N SER A 424 8.20 5.08 -17.88
CA SER A 424 8.14 6.41 -17.29
C SER A 424 6.97 6.46 -16.31
N LEU A 425 7.26 6.51 -15.02
CA LEU A 425 6.27 6.72 -13.98
C LEU A 425 6.35 8.18 -13.49
N PRO A 426 5.22 8.81 -13.12
CA PRO A 426 5.24 10.17 -12.58
C PRO A 426 6.18 10.27 -11.39
N SER A 427 7.03 11.29 -11.37
CA SER A 427 7.94 11.60 -10.24
C SER A 427 8.98 10.52 -9.91
N LEU A 428 9.30 9.61 -10.83
CA LEU A 428 10.34 8.59 -10.70
C LEU A 428 11.35 8.63 -11.85
N PRO A 429 12.60 8.12 -11.65
CA PRO A 429 13.59 8.01 -12.71
C PRO A 429 13.06 7.15 -13.88
N GLN A 430 13.29 7.61 -15.11
CA GLN A 430 12.93 6.86 -16.29
C GLN A 430 13.84 5.64 -16.43
N VAL A 431 13.25 4.46 -16.49
CA VAL A 431 13.95 3.19 -16.66
C VAL A 431 13.97 2.86 -18.15
N LYS A 432 15.15 2.90 -18.77
CA LYS A 432 15.35 2.59 -20.19
C LYS A 432 15.77 1.14 -20.34
N PHE A 433 14.97 0.41 -21.10
CA PHE A 433 15.27 -0.94 -21.52
C PHE A 433 16.00 -0.87 -22.87
N PRO A 434 17.15 -1.53 -23.00
CA PRO A 434 17.85 -1.61 -24.27
C PRO A 434 17.08 -2.52 -25.21
N ARG A 435 17.59 -2.65 -26.44
CA ARG A 435 17.16 -3.73 -27.31
C ARG A 435 17.54 -5.06 -26.67
N VAL A 436 16.56 -5.91 -26.38
CA VAL A 436 16.81 -7.24 -25.81
C VAL A 436 16.63 -8.28 -26.90
N GLU A 437 17.67 -9.05 -27.15
CA GLU A 437 17.59 -10.21 -28.03
C GLU A 437 17.13 -11.43 -27.24
N VAL A 438 16.05 -12.02 -27.72
CA VAL A 438 15.45 -13.23 -27.16
C VAL A 438 15.59 -14.33 -28.20
N SER A 439 16.39 -15.35 -27.91
CA SER A 439 16.45 -16.56 -28.71
C SER A 439 15.47 -17.59 -28.19
N THR A 440 14.84 -18.33 -29.09
CA THR A 440 14.00 -19.48 -28.79
C THR A 440 14.64 -20.68 -29.47
N GLU A 441 14.97 -21.69 -28.69
CA GLU A 441 15.42 -22.99 -29.16
C GLU A 441 14.32 -24.01 -28.87
N TYR A 442 14.13 -24.99 -29.75
CA TYR A 442 13.20 -26.10 -29.53
C TYR A 442 14.01 -27.37 -29.30
N SER A 443 13.76 -28.04 -28.18
CA SER A 443 14.32 -29.36 -27.93
C SER A 443 13.36 -30.43 -28.44
N ALA A 444 13.80 -31.14 -29.47
CA ALA A 444 13.05 -32.25 -30.05
C ALA A 444 13.01 -33.46 -29.08
N PRO A 445 12.03 -34.36 -29.24
CA PRO A 445 11.82 -35.54 -28.38
C PRO A 445 13.01 -36.50 -28.25
N GLU A 446 13.98 -36.42 -29.16
CA GLU A 446 15.09 -37.39 -29.24
C GLU A 446 16.16 -37.22 -28.14
N GLN A 447 16.12 -36.13 -27.36
CA GLN A 447 17.10 -35.85 -26.30
C GLN A 447 16.51 -35.53 -24.91
N SER A 448 15.18 -35.41 -24.76
CA SER A 448 14.51 -35.13 -23.49
C SER A 448 13.17 -35.86 -23.37
N THR A 449 12.73 -36.17 -22.15
CA THR A 449 11.46 -36.90 -21.91
C THR A 449 10.20 -36.10 -22.31
N LEU A 450 10.31 -34.80 -22.60
CA LEU A 450 9.24 -33.89 -22.97
C LEU A 450 9.80 -32.73 -23.82
N PRO A 451 9.24 -32.44 -25.01
CA PRO A 451 9.73 -31.35 -25.85
C PRO A 451 9.43 -30.02 -25.17
N PHE A 452 10.34 -29.07 -25.28
CA PHE A 452 10.19 -27.74 -24.70
C PHE A 452 10.80 -26.67 -25.60
N PHE A 453 10.29 -25.46 -25.47
CA PHE A 453 10.96 -24.27 -25.97
C PHE A 453 11.85 -23.69 -24.88
N ARG A 454 13.14 -23.55 -25.18
CA ARG A 454 14.09 -22.81 -24.36
C ARG A 454 14.16 -21.39 -24.88
N VAL A 455 13.61 -20.45 -24.13
CA VAL A 455 13.61 -19.03 -24.45
C VAL A 455 14.71 -18.35 -23.64
N THR A 456 15.75 -17.87 -24.29
CA THR A 456 16.90 -17.22 -23.64
C THR A 456 16.93 -15.74 -23.98
N ALA A 457 16.84 -14.89 -22.97
CA ALA A 457 17.21 -13.48 -23.08
C ALA A 457 18.68 -13.33 -22.67
N GLN A 458 19.52 -12.84 -23.57
CA GLN A 458 20.94 -12.62 -23.31
C GLN A 458 21.15 -11.56 -22.24
N GLU A 459 22.33 -11.52 -21.60
CA GLU A 459 22.68 -10.44 -20.66
C GLU A 459 22.43 -9.07 -21.31
N PHE A 460 21.71 -8.20 -20.60
CA PHE A 460 21.44 -6.84 -21.05
C PHE A 460 21.51 -5.86 -19.89
N GLN A 461 21.71 -4.59 -20.22
CA GLN A 461 21.91 -3.54 -19.24
C GLN A 461 20.72 -2.57 -19.26
N ILE A 462 20.00 -2.49 -18.14
CA ILE A 462 18.96 -1.50 -17.95
C ILE A 462 19.61 -0.21 -17.48
N THR A 463 19.21 0.92 -18.07
CA THR A 463 19.71 2.24 -17.71
C THR A 463 18.63 3.02 -16.97
N LEU A 464 18.87 3.29 -15.69
CA LEU A 464 18.12 4.30 -14.94
C LEU A 464 18.66 5.67 -15.33
N SER A 465 17.83 6.44 -16.02
CA SER A 465 18.20 7.79 -16.47
C SER A 465 18.54 8.69 -15.27
N PRO A 466 19.42 9.69 -15.45
CA PRO A 466 19.65 10.69 -14.42
C PRO A 466 18.34 11.27 -13.94
N PHE A 467 18.17 11.33 -12.62
CA PHE A 467 16.94 11.84 -12.03
C PHE A 467 17.27 12.92 -11.03
N THR A 468 16.82 14.13 -11.36
CA THR A 468 16.82 15.25 -10.44
C THR A 468 15.52 15.24 -9.68
N LEU A 469 15.61 15.20 -8.35
CA LEU A 469 14.43 15.27 -7.49
C LEU A 469 13.62 16.54 -7.85
N PRO A 470 12.35 16.41 -8.25
CA PRO A 470 11.58 17.56 -8.70
C PRO A 470 11.35 18.52 -7.53
N LYS A 471 11.72 19.78 -7.73
CA LYS A 471 11.51 20.86 -6.75
C LYS A 471 10.04 21.28 -6.63
N LYS A 472 9.18 20.80 -7.52
CA LYS A 472 7.74 21.04 -7.50
C LYS A 472 7.02 19.70 -7.49
N LEU A 473 6.22 19.45 -6.46
CA LEU A 473 5.46 18.23 -6.26
C LEU A 473 3.97 18.50 -6.51
N ALA A 474 3.36 17.79 -7.46
CA ALA A 474 1.92 17.88 -7.68
C ALA A 474 1.19 16.94 -6.70
N LEU A 475 0.38 17.51 -5.81
CA LEU A 475 -0.44 16.80 -4.82
C LEU A 475 -1.92 17.15 -5.06
N ALA A 476 -2.69 16.18 -5.57
CA ALA A 476 -4.15 16.24 -5.66
C ALA A 476 -4.73 17.59 -6.13
N GLY A 477 -4.24 18.11 -7.27
CA GLY A 477 -4.72 19.38 -7.86
C GLY A 477 -4.01 20.65 -7.38
N SER A 478 -3.04 20.53 -6.47
CA SER A 478 -2.18 21.63 -6.00
C SER A 478 -0.71 21.34 -6.30
N VAL A 479 0.09 22.37 -6.61
CA VAL A 479 1.54 22.24 -6.85
C VAL A 479 2.28 22.80 -5.65
N LEU A 480 2.96 21.93 -4.91
CA LEU A 480 3.85 22.30 -3.82
C LEU A 480 5.23 22.61 -4.40
N ASP A 481 5.56 23.89 -4.53
CA ASP A 481 6.89 24.33 -4.92
C ASP A 481 7.80 24.38 -3.68
N LEU A 482 8.69 23.40 -3.56
CA LEU A 482 9.63 23.29 -2.45
C LEU A 482 10.60 24.48 -2.41
N ASN A 483 10.96 25.05 -3.55
CA ASN A 483 11.75 26.28 -3.60
C ASN A 483 10.93 27.47 -3.11
N GLU A 484 9.64 27.56 -3.45
CA GLU A 484 8.78 28.64 -2.93
C GLU A 484 8.59 28.51 -1.40
N VAL A 485 8.40 27.29 -0.91
CA VAL A 485 8.30 27.00 0.52
C VAL A 485 9.59 27.37 1.23
N VAL A 486 10.75 26.95 0.71
CA VAL A 486 12.04 27.23 1.33
C VAL A 486 12.44 28.70 1.17
N ASN A 487 12.14 29.36 0.05
CA ASN A 487 12.35 30.80 -0.12
C ASN A 487 11.48 31.60 0.86
N LYS A 488 10.23 31.20 1.09
CA LYS A 488 9.36 31.82 2.11
C LYS A 488 9.88 31.67 3.54
N ILE A 489 10.70 30.65 3.81
CA ILE A 489 11.27 30.37 5.13
C ILE A 489 12.66 30.99 5.29
N ALA A 490 13.48 30.97 4.24
CA ALA A 490 14.93 31.10 4.33
C ALA A 490 15.59 31.88 3.18
N ASP A 491 14.83 32.36 2.19
CA ASP A 491 15.35 33.00 0.95
C ASP A 491 16.50 32.17 0.31
N PHE A 492 16.27 30.87 0.21
CA PHE A 492 17.24 29.89 -0.24
C PHE A 492 16.60 28.91 -1.22
N ASP A 493 17.26 28.71 -2.36
CA ASP A 493 16.88 27.66 -3.31
C ASP A 493 17.49 26.33 -2.91
N LEU A 494 16.67 25.28 -2.86
CA LEU A 494 17.14 23.94 -2.56
C LEU A 494 18.23 23.52 -3.57
N PRO A 495 19.35 22.93 -3.13
CA PRO A 495 20.30 22.33 -4.06
C PRO A 495 19.61 21.23 -4.86
N SER A 496 19.90 21.16 -6.17
CA SER A 496 19.37 20.10 -7.01
C SER A 496 20.05 18.79 -6.64
N PHE A 497 19.30 17.87 -6.04
CA PHE A 497 19.76 16.51 -5.85
C PHE A 497 19.53 15.72 -7.14
N THR A 498 20.62 15.37 -7.82
CA THR A 498 20.58 14.56 -9.04
C THR A 498 21.24 13.23 -8.75
N ILE A 499 20.48 12.16 -8.90
CA ILE A 499 21.01 10.81 -9.00
C ILE A 499 21.57 10.68 -10.41
N SER A 500 22.87 10.42 -10.52
CA SER A 500 23.52 10.13 -11.81
C SER A 500 22.92 8.90 -12.47
N GLU A 501 23.07 8.80 -13.78
CA GLU A 501 22.67 7.61 -14.52
C GLU A 501 23.23 6.34 -13.87
N GLN A 502 22.36 5.36 -13.65
CA GLN A 502 22.77 4.06 -13.14
C GLN A 502 22.53 2.97 -14.17
N ASN A 503 23.45 2.02 -14.19
CA ASN A 503 23.44 0.91 -15.12
C ASN A 503 23.31 -0.38 -14.33
N ILE A 504 22.16 -1.04 -14.48
CA ILE A 504 21.85 -2.30 -13.83
C ILE A 504 22.08 -3.42 -14.83
N LYS A 505 23.02 -4.33 -14.52
CA LYS A 505 23.23 -5.53 -15.33
C LYS A 505 22.18 -6.57 -14.99
N VAL A 506 21.46 -7.03 -16.01
CA VAL A 506 20.54 -8.16 -15.91
C VAL A 506 21.24 -9.37 -16.52
N PRO A 507 21.53 -10.43 -15.74
CA PRO A 507 22.21 -11.61 -16.23
C PRO A 507 21.32 -12.37 -17.24
N THR A 508 21.91 -13.27 -18.01
CA THR A 508 21.19 -14.13 -18.96
C THR A 508 20.02 -14.86 -18.28
N LEU A 509 18.81 -14.68 -18.80
CA LEU A 509 17.59 -15.32 -18.31
C LEU A 509 17.18 -16.43 -19.27
N THR A 510 16.93 -17.64 -18.77
CA THR A 510 16.51 -18.79 -19.59
C THR A 510 15.19 -19.36 -19.09
N PHE A 511 14.14 -19.29 -19.89
CA PHE A 511 12.83 -19.87 -19.60
C PHE A 511 12.64 -21.17 -20.37
N TRP A 512 11.94 -22.13 -19.76
CA TRP A 512 11.60 -23.41 -20.37
C TRP A 512 10.08 -23.50 -20.44
N LEU A 513 9.54 -23.48 -21.66
CA LEU A 513 8.11 -23.61 -21.90
C LEU A 513 7.84 -25.04 -22.39
N PRO A 514 7.05 -25.85 -21.67
CA PRO A 514 6.72 -27.18 -22.14
C PRO A 514 5.96 -27.10 -23.47
N ALA A 515 6.43 -27.84 -24.47
CA ALA A 515 5.89 -27.90 -25.82
C ALA A 515 5.20 -29.25 -26.10
N GLY A 516 4.83 -29.94 -25.04
CA GLY A 516 4.14 -31.21 -25.08
C GLY A 516 3.62 -31.55 -23.71
N ILE A 517 2.61 -32.40 -23.71
CA ILE A 517 2.16 -33.10 -22.52
C ILE A 517 2.50 -34.56 -22.73
N PHE A 518 3.17 -35.14 -21.76
CA PHE A 518 3.45 -36.55 -21.77
C PHE A 518 2.26 -37.20 -21.10
N VAL A 519 1.49 -37.96 -21.88
CA VAL A 519 0.33 -38.69 -21.38
C VAL A 519 0.72 -40.17 -21.37
N PRO A 520 1.21 -40.74 -20.25
CA PRO A 520 1.27 -42.20 -20.07
C PRO A 520 0.11 -42.98 -20.66
#